data_AF-A0A183UTR2-F1
#
_entry.id   AF-A0A183UTR2-F1
#
_cell.length_a   1.000
_cell.length_b   1.000
_cell.length_c   1.000
_cell.angle_alpha   90.00
_cell.angle_beta   90.00
_cell.angle_gamma   90.00
#
_symmetry.space_group_name_H-M   'P 1'
#
loop_
_entity.id
_entity.type
_entity.pdbx_description
1 polymer ?
#
loop_
_entity_poly.entity_id
_entity_poly.type
_entity_poly.pdbx_seq_one_letter_code
_entity_poly.pdbx_strand_id
1 'polypeptide(L)'
;MPEVRISTCVVEGDSGGPLQVQAADGHWYIVGITSFGANSEAALIDQKTYPGVYTRVAAYFDWIVDTVENFEVQMSHSKRLAITDTLTLLLLATATAQL
;
A
#
# COMPACT_ATOMS: atom_id res chain seq x y z
N MET A 1 -11.83 -20.24 -15.22
CA MET A 1 -10.54 -20.53 -14.58
C MET A 1 -10.00 -19.20 -14.08
N PRO A 2 -9.72 -19.01 -12.78
CA PRO A 2 -9.13 -17.76 -12.30
C PRO A 2 -7.72 -17.59 -12.88
N GLU A 3 -7.44 -16.42 -13.47
CA GLU A 3 -6.12 -16.07 -13.98
C GLU A 3 -5.25 -15.58 -12.81
N VAL A 4 -4.06 -16.14 -12.65
CA VAL A 4 -3.10 -15.71 -11.63
C VAL A 4 -1.96 -14.98 -12.32
N ARG A 5 -1.72 -13.72 -11.94
CA ARG A 5 -0.57 -12.94 -12.39
C ARG A 5 0.50 -13.02 -11.32
N ILE A 6 1.47 -13.91 -11.54
CA ILE A 6 2.66 -14.07 -10.69
C ILE A 6 3.85 -13.53 -11.49
N SER A 7 4.69 -12.70 -10.88
CA SER A 7 6.09 -12.63 -11.32
C SER A 7 6.70 -13.99 -10.96
N THR A 8 6.78 -14.89 -11.94
CA THR A 8 7.04 -16.32 -11.68
C THR A 8 8.37 -16.56 -10.96
N CYS A 9 9.31 -15.62 -11.04
CA CYS A 9 10.54 -15.59 -10.27
C CYS A 9 10.50 -14.38 -9.34
N VAL A 10 10.90 -14.60 -8.09
CA VAL A 10 11.19 -13.51 -7.15
C VAL A 10 12.68 -13.26 -7.21
N VAL A 11 13.08 -12.15 -7.83
CA VAL A 11 14.48 -11.72 -7.90
C VAL A 11 14.72 -10.49 -7.04
N GLU A 12 16.01 -10.14 -6.87
CA GLU A 12 16.39 -8.87 -6.28
C GLU A 12 15.70 -7.71 -7.03
N GLY A 13 14.95 -6.90 -6.29
CA GLY A 13 14.16 -5.79 -6.85
C GLY A 13 12.67 -6.06 -7.00
N ASP A 14 12.22 -7.32 -6.93
CA ASP A 14 10.77 -7.64 -6.92
C ASP A 14 10.13 -7.47 -5.54
N SER A 15 10.94 -7.26 -4.50
CA SER A 15 10.50 -7.06 -3.11
C SER A 15 9.48 -5.93 -3.01
N GLY A 16 8.33 -6.22 -2.39
CA GLY A 16 7.21 -5.28 -2.28
C GLY A 16 6.22 -5.32 -3.46
N GLY A 17 6.49 -6.08 -4.52
CA GLY A 17 5.58 -6.27 -5.65
C GLY A 17 4.29 -7.02 -5.28
N PRO A 18 3.17 -6.79 -5.98
CA PRO A 18 1.89 -7.44 -5.67
C PRO A 18 1.78 -8.83 -6.32
N LEU A 19 1.30 -9.81 -5.55
CA LEU A 19 0.80 -11.08 -6.07
C LEU A 19 -0.71 -10.98 -6.27
N GLN A 20 -1.17 -11.09 -7.52
CA GLN A 20 -2.56 -10.84 -7.90
C GLN A 20 -3.28 -12.08 -8.42
N VAL A 21 -4.51 -12.26 -7.99
CA VAL A 21 -5.43 -13.32 -8.45
C VAL A 21 -6.70 -12.67 -8.98
N GLN A 22 -7.13 -13.10 -10.16
CA GLN A 22 -8.43 -12.73 -10.69
C GLN A 22 -9.51 -13.62 -10.09
N ALA A 23 -10.49 -13.02 -9.44
CA ALA A 23 -11.64 -13.77 -8.94
C ALA A 23 -12.64 -14.07 -10.07
N ALA A 24 -13.64 -14.89 -9.75
CA ALA A 24 -14.66 -15.32 -10.71
C ALA A 24 -15.52 -14.16 -11.25
N ASP A 25 -15.57 -13.04 -10.54
CA ASP A 25 -16.27 -11.81 -10.93
C ASP A 25 -15.45 -10.93 -11.89
N GLY A 26 -14.22 -11.32 -12.23
CA GLY A 26 -13.32 -10.62 -13.13
C GLY A 26 -12.44 -9.57 -12.46
N HIS A 27 -12.62 -9.29 -11.16
CA HIS A 27 -11.78 -8.35 -10.42
C HIS A 27 -10.45 -8.99 -10.00
N TRP A 28 -9.41 -8.16 -9.93
CA TRP A 28 -8.08 -8.55 -9.48
C TRP A 28 -7.89 -8.19 -8.00
N TYR A 29 -7.47 -9.17 -7.21
CA TYR A 29 -7.20 -9.01 -5.78
C TYR A 29 -5.73 -9.22 -5.50
N ILE A 30 -5.15 -8.35 -4.67
CA ILE A 30 -3.80 -8.53 -4.15
C ILE A 30 -3.89 -9.51 -2.97
N VAL A 31 -3.40 -10.73 -3.16
CA VAL A 31 -3.43 -11.78 -2.13
C VAL A 31 -2.11 -11.91 -1.39
N GLY A 32 -1.02 -11.40 -1.98
CA GLY A 32 0.30 -11.44 -1.40
C GLY A 32 1.17 -10.23 -1.77
N ILE A 33 2.20 -10.00 -0.98
CA ILE A 33 3.27 -9.02 -1.26
C ILE A 33 4.59 -9.80 -1.33
N THR A 34 5.37 -9.60 -2.37
CA THR A 34 6.66 -10.28 -2.54
C THR A 34 7.58 -10.00 -1.36
N SER A 35 8.04 -11.05 -0.68
CA SER A 35 8.95 -10.94 0.47
C SER A 35 10.37 -11.31 0.07
N PHE A 36 10.61 -12.58 -0.28
CA PHE A 36 11.91 -13.07 -0.73
C PHE A 36 11.76 -14.33 -1.59
N GLY A 37 12.82 -14.67 -2.31
CA GLY A 37 12.94 -15.90 -3.08
C GLY A 37 14.37 -16.41 -3.04
N ALA A 38 14.57 -17.67 -3.42
CA ALA A 38 15.93 -18.17 -3.60
C ALA A 38 16.55 -17.56 -4.87
N ASN A 39 17.78 -17.07 -4.75
CA ASN A 39 18.51 -16.38 -5.81
C ASN A 39 19.55 -17.26 -6.54
N SER A 40 19.50 -18.58 -6.33
CA SER A 40 20.37 -19.52 -7.05
C SER A 40 19.90 -19.73 -8.48
N GLU A 41 20.80 -20.10 -9.39
CA GLU A 41 20.43 -20.37 -10.80
C GLU A 41 19.36 -21.47 -10.89
N ALA A 42 19.44 -22.48 -10.02
CA ALA A 42 18.43 -23.53 -9.92
C ALA A 42 17.05 -22.98 -9.52
N ALA A 43 17.00 -22.02 -8.59
CA ALA A 43 15.76 -21.40 -8.15
C ALA A 43 15.13 -20.47 -9.21
N LEU A 44 15.95 -19.81 -10.04
CA LEU A 44 15.44 -19.00 -11.15
C LEU A 44 14.73 -19.83 -12.21
N ILE A 45 15.07 -21.12 -12.33
CA ILE A 45 14.55 -22.03 -13.35
C ILE A 45 13.46 -22.96 -12.79
N ASP A 46 13.54 -23.35 -11.50
CA ASP A 46 12.62 -24.29 -10.86
C ASP A 46 11.92 -23.69 -9.63
N GLN A 47 10.82 -22.99 -9.91
CA GLN A 47 9.97 -22.36 -8.88
C GLN A 47 9.01 -23.34 -8.20
N LYS A 48 8.91 -24.57 -8.69
CA LYS A 48 8.15 -25.62 -7.98
C LYS A 48 8.94 -26.15 -6.80
N THR A 49 10.25 -26.33 -6.99
CA THR A 49 11.16 -26.75 -5.92
C THR A 49 11.58 -25.58 -5.04
N TYR A 50 11.74 -24.38 -5.63
CA TYR A 50 12.15 -23.16 -4.92
C TYR A 50 11.08 -22.07 -5.05
N PRO A 51 9.95 -22.18 -4.34
CA PRO A 51 8.88 -21.20 -4.45
C PRO A 51 9.28 -19.84 -3.87
N GLY A 52 8.83 -18.77 -4.53
CA GLY A 52 8.82 -17.43 -3.95
C GLY A 52 7.96 -17.37 -2.68
N VAL A 53 8.43 -16.61 -1.69
CA VAL A 53 7.73 -16.39 -0.42
C VAL A 53 7.06 -15.02 -0.44
N TYR A 54 5.76 -15.01 -0.13
CA TYR A 54 4.92 -13.81 -0.12
C TYR A 54 4.30 -13.58 1.25
N THR A 55 4.22 -12.32 1.65
CA THR A 55 3.44 -11.90 2.83
C THR A 55 1.95 -12.04 2.50
N ARG A 56 1.20 -12.79 3.33
CA ARG A 56 -0.24 -12.99 3.15
C ARG A 56 -1.03 -11.73 3.51
N VAL A 57 -1.54 -11.00 2.52
CA VAL A 57 -2.27 -9.72 2.74
C VAL A 57 -3.45 -9.88 3.68
N ALA A 58 -4.22 -10.95 3.54
CA ALA A 58 -5.40 -11.20 4.38
C ALA A 58 -5.09 -11.32 5.88
N ALA A 59 -3.86 -11.70 6.26
CA ALA A 59 -3.47 -11.79 7.66
C ALA A 59 -3.22 -10.42 8.32
N TYR A 60 -3.06 -9.38 7.50
CA TYR A 60 -2.78 -8.01 7.92
C TYR A 60 -3.93 -7.04 7.58
N PHE A 61 -5.10 -7.57 7.19
CA PHE A 61 -6.21 -6.75 6.72
C PHE A 61 -6.63 -5.69 7.75
N ASP A 62 -6.83 -6.10 9.01
CA ASP A 62 -7.23 -5.19 10.09
C ASP A 62 -6.19 -4.07 10.29
N TRP A 63 -4.89 -4.43 10.31
CA TRP A 63 -3.82 -3.45 10.41
C TRP A 63 -3.78 -2.47 9.23
N ILE A 64 -4.02 -2.96 8.01
CA ILE A 64 -4.06 -2.11 6.80
C ILE A 64 -5.21 -1.12 6.91
N VAL A 65 -6.41 -1.59 7.25
CA VAL A 65 -7.61 -0.76 7.39
C VAL A 65 -7.39 0.29 8.48
N ASP A 66 -6.97 -0.12 9.68
CA ASP A 66 -6.70 0.77 10.80
C ASP A 66 -5.66 1.84 10.42
N THR A 67 -4.61 1.46 9.70
CA THR A 67 -3.54 2.40 9.30
C THR A 67 -4.05 3.43 8.28
N VAL A 68 -4.82 2.99 7.28
CA VAL A 68 -5.35 3.87 6.23
C VAL A 68 -6.39 4.84 6.80
N GLU A 69 -7.32 4.35 7.61
CA GLU A 69 -8.36 5.17 8.25
C GLU A 69 -7.75 6.22 9.18
N ASN A 70 -6.79 5.82 10.02
CA ASN A 70 -6.07 6.76 10.87
C ASN A 70 -5.32 7.80 10.05
N PHE A 71 -4.68 7.42 8.95
CA PHE A 71 -3.98 8.36 8.08
C PHE A 71 -4.93 9.40 7.47
N GLU A 72 -6.12 8.99 7.01
CA GLU A 72 -7.13 9.91 6.47
C GLU A 72 -7.62 10.91 7.53
N VAL A 73 -7.86 10.44 8.76
CA VAL A 73 -8.24 11.30 9.88
C VAL A 73 -7.13 12.30 10.21
N GLN A 74 -5.88 11.85 10.31
CA GLN A 74 -4.74 12.73 10.57
C GLN A 74 -4.55 13.76 9.46
N MET A 75 -4.66 13.35 8.18
CA MET A 75 -4.60 14.26 7.03
C MET A 75 -5.74 15.29 7.04
N SER A 76 -6.96 14.86 7.37
CA SER A 76 -8.12 15.77 7.50
C SER A 76 -7.93 16.77 8.63
N HIS A 77 -7.46 16.31 9.79
CA HIS A 77 -7.18 17.17 10.94
C HIS A 77 -6.06 18.17 10.63
N SER A 78 -4.96 17.71 10.02
CA SER A 78 -3.82 18.55 9.64
C SER A 78 -4.21 19.61 8.60
N LYS A 79 -5.08 19.28 7.63
CA LYS A 79 -5.63 20.26 6.67
C LYS A 79 -6.52 21.29 7.36
N ARG A 80 -7.42 20.85 8.25
CA ARG A 80 -8.31 21.75 9.00
C ARG A 80 -7.53 22.71 9.89
N LEU A 81 -6.50 22.22 10.57
CA LEU A 81 -5.63 23.05 11.41
C LEU A 81 -4.91 24.10 10.56
N ALA A 82 -4.28 23.70 9.46
CA ALA A 82 -3.62 24.64 8.53
C ALA A 82 -4.57 25.70 7.94
N ILE A 83 -5.80 25.30 7.59
CA ILE A 83 -6.83 26.24 7.11
C ILE A 83 -7.26 27.20 8.22
N THR A 84 -7.44 26.70 9.44
CA THR A 84 -7.87 27.54 10.56
C THR A 84 -6.79 28.56 10.93
N ASP A 85 -5.52 28.14 10.98
CA ASP A 85 -4.38 29.02 11.28
C ASP A 85 -4.17 30.10 10.21
N THR A 86 -4.37 29.77 8.94
CA THR A 86 -4.27 30.75 7.84
C THR A 86 -5.42 31.75 7.85
N LEU A 87 -6.64 31.30 8.14
CA LEU A 87 -7.81 32.19 8.24
C LEU A 87 -7.76 33.09 9.48
N THR A 88 -7.33 32.59 10.64
CA THR A 88 -7.17 33.40 11.85
C THR A 88 -6.11 34.48 11.65
N LEU A 89 -4.98 34.17 11.02
CA LEU A 89 -3.95 35.16 10.70
C LEU A 89 -4.46 36.26 9.76
N LEU A 90 -5.23 35.92 8.73
CA LEU A 90 -5.82 36.89 7.81
C LEU A 90 -6.85 37.80 8.49
N LEU A 91 -7.69 37.24 9.35
CA LEU A 91 -8.66 37.99 10.15
C LEU A 91 -7.97 38.96 11.13
N LEU A 92 -6.88 38.54 11.77
CA LEU A 92 -6.08 39.40 12.64
C LEU A 92 -5.41 40.54 11.86
N ALA A 93 -4.79 40.24 10.72
CA ALA A 93 -4.10 41.23 9.88
C ALA A 93 -5.07 42.29 9.32
N THR A 94 -6.29 41.89 8.95
CA THR A 94 -7.32 42.84 8.49
C THR A 94 -7.85 43.69 9.64
N ALA A 95 -8.17 43.10 10.79
CA ALA A 95 -8.67 43.85 11.96
C ALA A 95 -7.69 44.93 12.45
N THR A 96 -6.37 44.72 12.34
CA THR A 96 -5.36 45.73 12.67
C THR A 96 -5.22 46.84 11.63
N ALA A 97 -5.65 46.62 10.38
CA ALA A 97 -5.56 47.60 9.30
C ALA A 97 -6.74 48.59 9.26
N GLN A 98 -7.76 48.39 10.11
CA GLN A 98 -8.96 49.22 10.22
C GLN A 98 -9.00 50.08 11.50
N LEU A 99 -7.89 50.13 12.24
CA LEU A 99 -7.61 51.07 13.35
C LEU A 99 -6.55 52.09 12.91
#